data_AF-X1VPF6-F1
#
_entry.id   AF-X1VPF6-F1
#
_cell.length_a   1.000
_cell.length_b   1.000
_cell.length_c   1.000
_cell.angle_alpha   90.00
_cell.angle_beta   90.00
_cell.angle_gamma   90.00
#
_symmetry.space_group_name_H-M   'P 1'
#
loop_
_entity.id
_entity.type
_entity.pdbx_description
1 polymer ?
#
loop_
_entity_poly.entity_id
_entity_poly.type
_entity_poly.pdbx_seq_one_letter_code
_entity_poly.pdbx_strand_id
1 'polypeptide(L)'
;MKTFCLSIAGSDPTSGAGIQADIRTFDRCGVHPFSVITAITYQSAIEFYGYKSLSDDLYKQLDAIFTSYPIKYVKIGMIPDVKALNIIVDVVRKH
;
A
#
# COMPACT_ATOMS: atom_id res chain seq x y z
N MET A 1 -15.57 13.20 -11.86
CA MET A 1 -14.31 13.11 -11.09
C MET A 1 -13.94 11.64 -10.96
N LYS A 2 -12.68 11.26 -11.17
CA LYS A 2 -12.25 9.86 -11.11
C LYS A 2 -12.20 9.42 -9.63
N THR A 3 -12.79 8.27 -9.30
CA THR A 3 -12.76 7.71 -7.93
C THR A 3 -11.33 7.32 -7.57
N PHE A 4 -10.89 7.63 -6.35
CA PHE A 4 -9.55 7.31 -5.85
C PHE A 4 -9.60 6.06 -4.96
N CYS A 5 -8.70 5.12 -5.20
CA CYS A 5 -8.51 3.95 -4.34
C CYS A 5 -7.04 3.84 -3.94
N LEU A 6 -6.78 3.81 -2.63
CA LEU A 6 -5.44 3.70 -2.07
C LEU A 6 -5.13 2.23 -1.73
N SER A 7 -4.01 1.71 -2.22
CA SER A 7 -3.42 0.47 -1.71
C SER A 7 -2.33 0.79 -0.69
N ILE A 8 -2.38 0.13 0.47
CA ILE A 8 -1.34 0.12 1.50
C ILE A 8 -0.80 -1.30 1.57
N ALA A 9 0.31 -1.59 0.90
CA ALA A 9 0.78 -2.96 0.72
C ALA A 9 2.30 -3.05 0.46
N GLY A 10 2.84 -4.27 0.50
CA GLY A 10 4.22 -4.55 0.09
C GLY A 10 4.40 -4.48 -1.43
N SER A 11 5.61 -4.13 -1.85
CA SER A 11 6.04 -4.14 -3.24
C SER A 11 6.60 -5.51 -3.63
N ASP A 12 6.00 -6.12 -4.63
CA ASP A 12 6.43 -7.38 -5.24
C ASP A 12 7.26 -7.10 -6.51
N PRO A 13 8.55 -7.46 -6.56
CA PRO A 13 9.40 -7.25 -7.72
C PRO A 13 8.96 -8.07 -8.96
N THR A 14 8.25 -9.18 -8.78
CA THR A 14 7.68 -9.94 -9.91
C THR A 14 6.45 -9.27 -10.50
N SER A 15 5.91 -8.28 -9.78
CA SER A 15 4.65 -7.63 -10.08
C SER A 15 3.45 -8.58 -10.12
N GLY A 16 3.55 -9.83 -9.66
CA GLY A 16 2.44 -10.80 -9.65
C GLY A 16 1.40 -10.53 -8.55
N ALA A 17 1.84 -9.96 -7.43
CA ALA A 17 1.07 -9.64 -6.25
C ALA A 17 1.37 -8.20 -5.78
N GLY A 18 1.14 -7.94 -4.48
CA GLY A 18 1.50 -6.69 -3.83
C GLY A 18 0.84 -5.47 -4.46
N ILE A 19 1.48 -4.33 -4.26
CA ILE A 19 0.95 -3.04 -4.71
C ILE A 19 0.86 -2.95 -6.23
N GLN A 20 1.73 -3.65 -6.96
CA GLN A 20 1.71 -3.72 -8.42
C GLN A 20 0.42 -4.39 -8.93
N ALA A 21 0.02 -5.50 -8.32
CA ALA A 21 -1.24 -6.17 -8.66
C ALA A 21 -2.46 -5.32 -8.28
N ASP A 22 -2.40 -4.63 -7.13
CA ASP A 22 -3.47 -3.72 -6.70
C ASP A 22 -3.66 -2.57 -7.70
N ILE A 23 -2.58 -1.88 -8.09
CA ILE A 23 -2.60 -0.78 -9.06
C ILE A 23 -3.22 -1.23 -10.39
N ARG A 24 -2.80 -2.39 -10.92
CA ARG A 24 -3.36 -2.92 -12.17
C ARG A 24 -4.83 -3.29 -12.05
N THR A 25 -5.26 -3.75 -10.87
CA THR A 25 -6.65 -4.10 -10.59
C THR A 25 -7.50 -2.84 -10.54
N PHE A 26 -7.05 -1.83 -9.79
CA PHE A 26 -7.71 -0.53 -9.66
C PHE A 26 -7.89 0.15 -11.01
N ASP A 27 -6.84 0.19 -11.82
CA ASP A 27 -6.90 0.77 -13.16
C ASP A 27 -7.90 0.01 -14.06
N ARG A 28 -7.91 -1.33 -14.02
CA ARG A 28 -8.89 -2.17 -14.72
C ARG A 28 -10.33 -1.97 -14.22
N CYS A 29 -10.51 -1.64 -12.95
CA CYS A 29 -11.80 -1.29 -12.37
C CYS A 29 -12.23 0.18 -12.65
N GLY A 30 -11.44 0.95 -13.40
CA GLY A 30 -11.76 2.33 -13.76
C GLY A 30 -11.54 3.36 -12.64
N VAL A 31 -10.89 2.97 -11.53
CA VAL A 31 -10.53 3.88 -10.44
C VAL A 31 -9.07 4.32 -10.56
N HIS A 32 -8.73 5.52 -10.11
CA HIS A 32 -7.35 5.97 -10.10
C HIS A 32 -6.61 5.36 -8.90
N PRO A 33 -5.49 4.66 -9.13
CA PRO A 33 -4.73 4.03 -8.06
C PRO A 33 -3.81 5.02 -7.35
N PHE A 34 -3.92 5.06 -6.02
CA PHE A 34 -2.87 5.55 -5.13
C PHE A 34 -2.18 4.37 -4.44
N SER A 35 -0.94 4.56 -4.02
CA SER A 35 -0.11 3.51 -3.46
C SER A 35 0.79 4.01 -2.33
N VAL A 36 0.82 3.28 -1.22
CA VAL A 36 1.74 3.47 -0.09
C VAL A 36 2.42 2.13 0.19
N ILE A 37 3.75 2.13 0.22
CA ILE A 37 4.54 0.91 0.33
C ILE A 37 4.86 0.63 1.81
N THR A 38 4.42 -0.53 2.30
CA THR A 38 4.72 -0.98 3.66
C THR A 38 6.06 -1.73 3.75
N ALA A 39 6.42 -2.47 2.71
CA ALA A 39 7.66 -3.21 2.63
C ALA A 39 8.11 -3.42 1.19
N ILE A 40 9.41 -3.61 0.99
CA ILE A 40 9.96 -4.14 -0.26
C ILE A 40 10.25 -5.61 -0.05
N THR A 41 9.68 -6.47 -0.89
CA THR A 41 9.91 -7.92 -0.80
C THR A 41 11.08 -8.34 -1.67
N TYR A 42 11.82 -9.34 -1.21
CA TYR A 42 12.78 -10.09 -2.01
C TYR A 42 12.10 -11.41 -2.34
N GLN A 43 11.48 -11.51 -3.51
CA GLN A 43 10.74 -12.70 -3.92
C GLN A 43 10.80 -12.93 -5.42
N SER A 44 10.61 -14.17 -5.83
CA SER A 44 10.39 -14.60 -7.21
C SER A 44 8.96 -15.16 -7.34
N ALA A 45 8.59 -15.62 -8.55
CA ALA A 45 7.29 -16.26 -8.75
C ALA A 45 7.17 -17.61 -8.01
N ILE A 46 8.28 -18.15 -7.51
CA ILE A 46 8.37 -19.50 -6.92
C ILE A 46 8.68 -19.44 -5.42
N GLU A 47 9.47 -18.45 -4.98
CA GLU A 47 10.05 -18.45 -3.64
C GLU A 47 10.09 -17.04 -3.03
N PHE A 48 9.92 -16.98 -1.70
CA PHE A 48 9.99 -15.76 -0.90
C PHE A 48 11.26 -15.77 -0.05
N TYR A 49 12.16 -14.81 -0.28
CA TYR A 49 13.46 -14.74 0.38
C TYR A 49 13.48 -13.80 1.59
N GLY A 50 12.50 -12.89 1.69
CA GLY A 50 12.40 -11.95 2.82
C GLY A 50 11.84 -10.60 2.41
N TYR A 51 11.97 -9.63 3.31
CA TYR A 51 11.49 -8.28 3.08
C TYR A 51 12.32 -7.24 3.85
N LYS A 52 12.30 -6.01 3.36
CA LYS A 52 12.70 -4.81 4.10
C LYS A 52 11.45 -4.02 4.47
N SER A 53 11.21 -3.90 5.77
CA SER A 53 10.15 -3.04 6.28
C SER A 53 10.43 -1.55 5.98
N LEU A 54 9.38 -0.80 5.65
CA LEU A 54 9.40 0.66 5.50
C LEU A 54 8.52 1.36 6.55
N SER A 55 8.29 0.73 7.70
CA SER A 55 7.47 1.27 8.79
C SER A 55 7.92 2.65 9.29
N ASP A 56 9.22 2.98 9.17
CA ASP A 56 9.78 4.27 9.58
C ASP A 56 9.32 5.44 8.69
N ASP A 57 9.02 5.15 7.41
CA ASP A 57 8.58 6.13 6.42
C ASP A 57 7.07 6.11 6.19
N LEU A 58 6.38 5.11 6.74
CA LEU A 58 4.97 4.82 6.44
C LEU A 58 4.04 5.99 6.79
N TYR A 59 4.26 6.65 7.93
CA TYR A 59 3.45 7.81 8.32
C TYR A 59 3.57 8.94 7.30
N LYS A 60 4.78 9.26 6.83
CA LYS A 60 5.02 10.35 5.87
C LYS A 60 4.33 10.07 4.53
N GLN A 61 4.39 8.82 4.07
CA GLN A 61 3.71 8.40 2.85
C GLN A 61 2.19 8.57 2.98
N LEU A 62 1.61 8.09 4.09
CA LEU A 62 0.16 8.17 4.33
C LEU A 62 -0.31 9.62 4.49
N ASP A 63 0.39 10.41 5.32
CA ASP A 63 0.06 11.80 5.60
C ASP A 63 0.03 12.62 4.31
N ALA A 64 1.01 12.47 3.42
CA ALA A 64 1.04 13.16 2.14
C ALA A 64 -0.19 12.86 1.26
N ILE A 65 -0.67 11.61 1.27
CA ILE A 65 -1.83 11.18 0.47
C ILE A 65 -3.14 11.66 1.10
N PHE A 66 -3.35 11.40 2.39
CA PHE A 66 -4.61 11.72 3.07
C PHE A 66 -4.82 13.23 3.27
N THR A 67 -3.75 14.03 3.36
CA THR A 67 -3.85 15.50 3.44
C THR A 67 -4.12 16.16 2.08
N SER A 68 -3.70 15.52 0.99
CA SER A 68 -3.76 16.11 -0.36
C SER A 68 -4.98 15.64 -1.17
N TYR A 69 -5.54 14.47 -0.86
CA TYR A 69 -6.57 13.84 -1.69
C TYR A 69 -7.74 13.31 -0.86
N PRO A 70 -8.98 13.41 -1.37
CA PRO A 70 -10.18 12.87 -0.72
C PRO A 70 -10.28 11.35 -0.91
N ILE A 71 -9.39 10.59 -0.26
CA ILE A 71 -9.38 9.13 -0.32
C ILE A 71 -10.59 8.56 0.41
N LYS A 72 -11.43 7.80 -0.30
CA LYS A 72 -12.64 7.15 0.26
C LYS A 72 -12.54 5.63 0.34
N TYR A 73 -11.62 5.04 -0.42
CA TYR A 73 -11.48 3.59 -0.53
C TYR A 73 -10.02 3.23 -0.28
N VAL A 74 -9.81 2.30 0.64
CA VAL A 74 -8.49 1.82 1.03
C VAL A 74 -8.50 0.30 0.98
N LYS A 75 -7.50 -0.27 0.32
CA LYS A 75 -7.17 -1.70 0.42
C LYS A 75 -5.89 -1.85 1.23
N ILE A 76 -5.91 -2.75 2.19
CA ILE A 76 -4.74 -3.06 3.02
C ILE A 76 -4.23 -4.45 2.63
N GLY A 77 -2.93 -4.55 2.38
CA GLY A 77 -2.23 -5.78 2.03
C GLY A 77 -1.25 -6.19 3.13
N MET A 78 -0.01 -6.51 2.72
CA MET A 78 1.05 -6.92 3.64
C MET A 78 1.33 -5.85 4.71
N ILE A 79 1.35 -6.28 5.97
CA ILE A 79 1.75 -5.47 7.13
C ILE A 79 3.02 -6.10 7.70
N PRO A 80 4.20 -5.46 7.57
CA PRO A 80 5.49 -6.09 7.85
C PRO A 80 5.80 -6.29 9.34
N ASP A 81 5.19 -5.48 10.20
CA ASP A 81 5.45 -5.46 11.64
C ASP A 81 4.38 -4.66 12.39
N VAL A 82 4.43 -4.73 13.73
CA VAL A 82 3.50 -4.04 14.63
C VAL A 82 3.57 -2.52 14.50
N LYS A 83 4.75 -1.96 14.16
CA LYS A 83 4.90 -0.51 13.97
C LYS A 83 4.08 -0.05 12.76
N ALA A 84 4.17 -0.75 11.63
CA ALA A 84 3.31 -0.49 10.47
C ALA A 84 1.84 -0.63 10.82
N LEU A 85 1.45 -1.71 11.53
CA LEU A 85 0.06 -1.93 11.92
C LEU A 85 -0.51 -0.74 12.69
N ASN A 86 0.19 -0.29 13.72
CA ASN A 86 -0.27 0.81 14.57
C ASN A 86 -0.41 2.10 13.75
N ILE A 87 0.58 2.44 12.92
CA ILE A 87 0.53 3.62 12.04
C ILE A 87 -0.68 3.55 11.11
N ILE A 88 -0.93 2.40 10.48
CA ILE A 88 -2.07 2.22 9.56
C ILE A 88 -3.40 2.40 10.29
N VAL A 89 -3.55 1.76 11.46
CA VAL A 89 -4.78 1.85 12.26
C VAL A 89 -5.05 3.28 12.69
N ASP A 90 -4.03 3.99 13.19
CA ASP A 90 -4.16 5.35 13.67
C ASP A 90 -4.57 6.31 12.54
N VAL A 91 -3.92 6.21 11.38
CA VAL A 91 -4.24 7.06 10.22
C VAL A 91 -5.62 6.72 9.66
N VAL A 92 -5.93 5.44 9.42
CA VAL A 92 -7.19 5.03 8.79
C VAL A 92 -8.40 5.29 9.68
N ARG A 93 -8.25 5.30 11.02
CA ARG A 93 -9.35 5.70 11.93
C ARG A 93 -9.57 7.22 11.99
N LYS A 94 -8.53 8.00 11.73
CA LYS A 94 -8.58 9.48 11.75
C LYS A 94 -9.28 10.05 10.52
N HIS A 95 -9.26 9.34 9.40
CA HIS A 95 -9.78 9.77 8.09
C HIS A 95 -11.00 8.95 7.67
#